data_AF-A0A7D6VMF8-F1
#
_entry.id   AF-A0A7D6VMF8-F1
#
_cell.length_a   1.000
_cell.length_b   1.000
_cell.length_c   1.000
_cell.angle_alpha   90.00
_cell.angle_beta   90.00
_cell.angle_gamma   90.00
#
_symmetry.space_group_name_H-M   'P 1'
#
loop_
_entity.id
_entity.type
_entity.pdbx_description
1 polymer ?
#
loop_
_entity_poly.entity_id
_entity_poly.type
_entity_poly.pdbx_seq_one_letter_code
_entity_poly.pdbx_strand_id
1 'polypeptide(L)'
;MKKLKSIHIKLAMITVLFIWTIASLVIVFKNIVGDFTIRLVVGNIFLLAIVYLYLLIDSILKLIKLDSKSIKDRGFKFIVFFILLVILNFILYYFTKAKGLGLSTSIPVSIILSLGISLFDLSFITKIKEDDKDE
;
A
#
# COMPACT_ATOMS: atom_id res chain seq x y z
N MET A 1 8.70 -17.48 19.68
CA MET A 1 8.20 -16.24 20.33
C MET A 1 8.46 -14.94 19.56
N LYS A 2 9.68 -14.62 19.10
CA LYS A 2 9.97 -13.37 18.36
C LYS A 2 9.12 -13.14 17.09
N LYS A 3 8.69 -14.23 16.43
CA LYS A 3 7.97 -14.23 15.14
C LYS A 3 6.51 -13.78 15.24
N LEU A 4 5.74 -14.30 16.21
CA LEU A 4 4.38 -13.79 16.47
C LEU A 4 4.42 -12.30 16.87
N LYS A 5 5.43 -11.90 17.66
CA LYS A 5 5.59 -10.51 18.09
C LYS A 5 5.70 -9.54 16.91
N SER A 6 6.35 -9.92 15.81
CA SER A 6 6.47 -9.07 14.60
C SER A 6 5.13 -8.80 13.91
N ILE A 7 4.29 -9.83 13.70
CA ILE A 7 2.95 -9.64 13.13
C ILE A 7 2.10 -8.76 14.03
N HIS A 8 2.11 -9.01 15.35
CA HIS A 8 1.32 -8.23 16.30
C HIS A 8 1.77 -6.76 16.33
N ILE A 9 3.06 -6.48 16.20
CA ILE A 9 3.58 -5.11 16.10
C ILE A 9 3.09 -4.43 14.82
N LYS A 10 3.15 -5.10 13.66
CA LYS A 10 2.66 -4.52 12.39
C LYS A 10 1.16 -4.27 12.42
N LEU A 11 0.39 -5.21 12.97
CA LEU A 11 -1.04 -5.06 13.14
C LEU A 11 -1.37 -3.91 14.10
N ALA A 12 -0.70 -3.83 15.24
CA ALA A 12 -0.84 -2.73 16.18
C ALA A 12 -0.50 -1.38 15.52
N MET A 13 0.59 -1.31 14.75
CA MET A 13 1.00 -0.11 14.03
C MET A 13 -0.08 0.37 13.05
N ILE A 14 -0.68 -0.55 12.29
CA ILE A 14 -1.78 -0.22 11.36
C ILE A 14 -3.03 0.21 12.12
N THR A 15 -3.34 -0.45 13.24
CA THR A 15 -4.52 -0.11 14.05
C THR A 15 -4.40 1.30 14.64
N VAL A 16 -3.22 1.64 15.18
CA VAL A 16 -2.90 2.98 15.68
C VAL A 16 -2.98 4.01 14.56
N LEU A 17 -2.45 3.70 13.37
CA LEU A 17 -2.54 4.57 12.21
C LEU A 17 -4.00 4.82 11.80
N PHE A 18 -4.85 3.80 11.86
CA PHE A 18 -6.26 3.90 11.51
C PHE A 18 -7.02 4.80 12.50
N ILE A 19 -6.82 4.59 13.80
CA ILE A 19 -7.40 5.42 14.87
C ILE A 19 -6.94 6.87 14.71
N TRP A 20 -5.64 7.09 14.47
CA TRP A 20 -5.08 8.42 14.26
C TRP A 20 -5.69 9.11 13.03
N THR A 21 -5.86 8.39 11.93
CA THR A 21 -6.46 8.91 10.70
C THR A 21 -7.91 9.32 10.91
N ILE A 22 -8.71 8.51 11.63
CA ILE A 22 -10.10 8.84 11.95
C ILE A 22 -10.16 10.08 12.85
N ALA A 23 -9.35 10.13 13.91
CA ALA A 23 -9.31 11.28 14.82
C ALA A 23 -8.92 12.56 14.08
N SER A 24 -7.90 12.47 13.24
CA SER A 24 -7.47 13.50 12.31
C SER A 24 -8.61 14.02 11.45
N LEU A 25 -9.35 13.10 10.81
CA LEU A 25 -10.45 13.44 9.93
C LEU A 25 -11.55 14.21 10.67
N VAL A 26 -11.92 13.75 11.87
CA VAL A 26 -12.92 14.42 12.73
C VAL A 26 -12.49 15.83 13.10
N ILE A 27 -11.20 16.04 13.41
CA ILE A 27 -10.66 17.37 13.73
C ILE A 27 -10.71 18.29 12.51
N VAL A 28 -10.29 17.79 11.34
CA VAL A 28 -10.28 18.54 10.07
C VAL A 28 -11.69 18.97 9.69
N PHE A 29 -12.68 18.08 9.80
CA PHE A 29 -14.09 18.39 9.50
C PHE A 29 -14.68 19.45 10.43
N LYS A 30 -14.25 19.47 11.70
CA LYS A 30 -14.72 20.48 12.67
C LYS A 30 -14.07 21.85 12.50
N ASN A 31 -12.89 21.93 11.91
CA ASN A 31 -12.14 23.19 11.80
C ASN A 31 -11.46 23.34 10.43
N ILE A 32 -12.25 23.68 9.41
CA ILE A 32 -11.85 23.61 8.00
C ILE A 32 -10.79 24.67 7.61
N VAL A 33 -10.66 25.79 8.34
CA VAL A 33 -9.86 26.97 7.90
C VAL A 33 -8.74 27.34 8.89
N GLY A 34 -8.29 26.41 9.74
CA GLY A 34 -7.20 26.65 10.69
C GLY A 34 -5.82 26.25 10.17
N ASP A 35 -4.78 27.05 10.45
CA ASP A 35 -3.36 26.67 10.24
C ASP A 35 -3.01 25.32 10.88
N PHE A 36 -3.68 24.99 11.99
CA PHE A 36 -3.56 23.69 12.66
C PHE A 36 -4.00 22.52 11.76
N THR A 37 -5.06 22.70 11.00
CA THR A 37 -5.65 21.69 10.11
C THR A 37 -4.69 21.35 8.97
N ILE A 38 -4.04 22.36 8.38
CA ILE A 38 -3.03 22.15 7.32
C ILE A 38 -1.84 21.36 7.88
N ARG A 39 -1.30 21.76 9.04
CA ARG A 39 -0.19 21.02 9.69
C ARG A 39 -0.57 19.58 10.01
N LEU A 40 -1.82 19.35 10.45
CA LEU A 40 -2.31 18.04 10.79
C LEU A 40 -2.48 17.15 9.54
N VAL A 41 -2.99 17.69 8.43
CA VAL A 41 -3.07 16.97 7.15
C VAL A 41 -1.68 16.63 6.62
N VAL A 42 -0.74 17.58 6.62
CA VAL A 42 0.65 17.34 6.19
C VAL A 42 1.33 16.30 7.07
N GLY A 43 1.15 16.37 8.39
CA GLY A 43 1.67 15.38 9.34
C GLY A 43 1.11 13.98 9.10
N ASN A 44 -0.18 13.87 8.77
CA ASN A 44 -0.79 12.58 8.40
C ASN A 44 -0.23 12.02 7.11
N ILE A 45 -0.06 12.85 6.07
CA ILE A 45 0.54 12.42 4.80
C ILE A 45 1.95 11.89 5.04
N PHE A 46 2.74 12.59 5.86
CA PHE A 46 4.10 12.17 6.21
C PHE A 46 4.12 10.85 7.00
N LEU A 47 3.23 10.70 7.99
CA LEU A 47 3.08 9.46 8.75
C LEU A 47 2.70 8.28 7.85
N LEU A 48 1.74 8.48 6.94
CA LEU A 48 1.34 7.48 5.93
C LEU A 48 2.53 7.09 5.05
N ALA A 49 3.29 8.08 4.59
CA ALA A 49 4.45 7.85 3.72
C ALA A 49 5.53 7.02 4.43
N ILE A 50 5.83 7.30 5.70
CA ILE A 50 6.81 6.52 6.48
C ILE A 50 6.34 5.09 6.66
N VAL A 51 5.08 4.87 7.07
CA VAL A 51 4.53 3.53 7.28
C VAL A 51 4.51 2.75 5.98
N TYR A 52 4.09 3.39 4.89
CA TYR A 52 4.11 2.79 3.56
C TYR A 52 5.54 2.39 3.14
N LEU A 53 6.52 3.27 3.35
CA LEU A 53 7.91 2.99 3.03
C LEU A 53 8.48 1.84 3.87
N TYR A 54 8.16 1.77 5.16
CA TYR A 54 8.54 0.66 6.02
C TYR A 54 7.97 -0.68 5.52
N LEU A 55 6.68 -0.71 5.15
CA LEU A 55 6.05 -1.92 4.63
C LEU A 55 6.66 -2.33 3.29
N LEU A 56 6.95 -1.38 2.40
CA LEU A 56 7.61 -1.63 1.12
C LEU A 56 9.00 -2.22 1.32
N ILE A 57 9.84 -1.63 2.18
CA ILE A 57 11.19 -2.13 2.45
C ILE A 57 11.14 -3.56 3.01
N ASP A 58 10.25 -3.83 3.97
CA ASP A 58 10.08 -5.18 4.52
C ASP A 58 9.63 -6.18 3.45
N SER A 59 8.67 -5.80 2.60
CA SER A 59 8.24 -6.64 1.48
C SER A 59 9.35 -6.90 0.47
N ILE A 60 10.16 -5.88 0.11
CA ILE A 60 11.30 -6.04 -0.82
C ILE A 60 12.35 -6.98 -0.23
N LEU A 61 12.71 -6.80 1.05
CA LEU A 61 13.69 -7.66 1.73
C LEU A 61 13.24 -9.12 1.80
N LYS A 62 11.93 -9.38 1.88
CA LYS A 62 11.36 -10.72 1.82
C LYS A 62 11.27 -11.25 0.40
N LEU A 63 10.99 -10.38 -0.57
CA LEU A 63 10.89 -10.75 -1.99
C LEU A 63 12.23 -11.28 -2.51
N ILE A 64 13.35 -10.67 -2.09
CA ILE A 64 14.71 -11.13 -2.44
C ILE A 64 15.00 -12.55 -1.92
N LYS A 65 14.32 -12.97 -0.85
CA LYS A 65 14.49 -14.29 -0.23
C LYS A 65 13.47 -15.33 -0.72
N LEU A 66 12.57 -14.96 -1.62
CA LEU A 66 11.54 -15.86 -2.15
C LEU A 66 12.07 -16.70 -3.30
N ASP A 67 11.51 -17.90 -3.46
CA ASP A 67 11.74 -18.72 -4.65
C ASP A 67 11.15 -18.09 -5.93
N SER A 68 11.79 -18.38 -7.07
CA SER A 68 11.42 -17.91 -8.40
C SER A 68 9.97 -18.22 -8.78
N LYS A 69 9.43 -19.38 -8.36
CA LYS A 69 8.02 -19.73 -8.60
C LYS A 69 7.06 -18.78 -7.87
N SER A 70 7.40 -18.45 -6.62
CA SER A 70 6.60 -17.53 -5.81
C SER A 70 6.70 -16.08 -6.30
N ILE A 71 7.84 -15.69 -6.87
CA ILE A 71 7.99 -14.38 -7.54
C ILE A 71 7.10 -14.31 -8.79
N LYS A 72 7.04 -15.38 -9.60
CA LYS A 72 6.19 -15.45 -10.80
C LYS A 72 4.70 -15.32 -10.47
N ASP A 73 4.20 -16.00 -9.44
CA ASP A 73 2.80 -15.88 -8.99
C ASP A 73 2.45 -14.44 -8.58
N ARG A 74 3.38 -13.76 -7.90
CA ARG A 74 3.23 -12.36 -7.51
C ARG A 74 3.27 -11.41 -8.68
N GLY A 75 4.16 -11.64 -9.65
CA GLY A 75 4.19 -10.92 -10.92
C GLY A 75 2.88 -11.05 -11.69
N PHE A 76 2.28 -12.25 -11.71
CA PHE A 76 0.98 -12.45 -12.31
C PHE A 76 -0.13 -11.65 -11.59
N LYS A 77 -0.17 -11.71 -10.25
CA LYS A 77 -1.10 -10.87 -9.46
C LYS A 77 -0.91 -9.38 -9.74
N PHE A 78 0.32 -8.89 -9.80
CA PHE A 78 0.63 -7.52 -10.17
C PHE A 78 0.03 -7.14 -11.53
N ILE A 79 0.23 -7.97 -12.56
CA ILE A 79 -0.31 -7.73 -13.91
C ILE A 79 -1.84 -7.68 -13.88
N VAL A 80 -2.49 -8.63 -13.19
CA VAL A 80 -3.96 -8.67 -13.07
C VAL A 80 -4.49 -7.40 -12.41
N PHE A 81 -3.92 -6.99 -11.28
CA PHE A 81 -4.34 -5.76 -10.59
C PHE A 81 -4.03 -4.50 -11.41
N PHE A 82 -2.89 -4.47 -12.10
CA PHE A 82 -2.52 -3.35 -12.95
C PHE A 82 -3.54 -3.16 -14.08
N ILE A 83 -3.88 -4.23 -14.81
CA ILE A 83 -4.87 -4.20 -15.88
C ILE A 83 -6.23 -3.75 -15.32
N LEU A 84 -6.65 -4.30 -14.18
CA LEU A 84 -7.91 -3.95 -13.54
C LEU A 84 -7.98 -2.45 -13.19
N LEU A 85 -6.90 -1.89 -12.62
CA LEU A 85 -6.81 -0.48 -12.26
C LEU A 85 -6.76 0.44 -13.47
N VAL A 86 -6.08 0.03 -14.55
CA VAL A 86 -6.06 0.78 -15.81
C VAL A 86 -7.45 0.83 -16.43
N ILE A 87 -8.16 -0.31 -16.47
CA ILE A 87 -9.55 -0.38 -16.97
C ILE A 87 -10.45 0.49 -16.10
N LEU A 88 -10.34 0.41 -14.77
CA LEU A 88 -11.14 1.22 -13.85
C LEU A 88 -10.90 2.71 -14.07
N ASN A 89 -9.64 3.13 -14.22
CA ASN A 89 -9.29 4.52 -14.56
C ASN A 89 -9.91 4.96 -15.89
N PHE A 90 -9.90 4.09 -16.90
CA PHE A 90 -10.52 4.38 -18.20
C PHE A 90 -12.03 4.55 -18.09
N ILE A 91 -12.71 3.69 -17.33
CA ILE A 91 -14.15 3.79 -17.05
C ILE A 91 -14.44 5.11 -16.30
N LEU A 92 -13.68 5.42 -15.25
CA LEU A 92 -13.85 6.65 -14.49
C LEU A 92 -13.66 7.88 -15.38
N TYR A 93 -12.64 7.90 -16.24
CA TYR A 93 -12.41 8.96 -17.21
C TYR A 93 -13.62 9.14 -18.15
N TYR A 94 -14.18 8.04 -18.65
CA TYR A 94 -15.34 8.06 -19.53
C TYR A 94 -16.59 8.63 -18.84
N PHE A 95 -16.91 8.18 -17.63
CA PHE A 95 -18.11 8.60 -16.90
C PHE A 95 -18.02 10.02 -16.34
N THR A 96 -16.86 10.41 -15.81
CA THR A 96 -16.69 11.72 -15.18
C THR A 96 -16.37 12.83 -16.20
N LYS A 97 -16.11 12.48 -17.47
CA LYS A 97 -15.59 13.39 -18.51
C LYS A 97 -14.49 14.29 -17.94
N ALA A 98 -13.64 13.74 -17.06
CA ALA A 98 -12.65 14.50 -16.32
C ALA A 98 -11.60 15.07 -17.28
N LYS A 99 -11.84 16.29 -17.77
CA LYS A 99 -11.01 17.02 -18.74
C LYS A 99 -9.58 17.31 -18.27
N GLY A 100 -9.18 16.87 -17.07
CA GLY A 100 -7.86 17.12 -16.49
C GLY A 100 -7.10 15.88 -15.99
N LEU A 101 -7.72 14.70 -15.92
CA LEU A 101 -7.03 13.46 -15.58
C LEU A 101 -6.49 12.82 -16.86
N GLY A 102 -5.39 13.37 -17.38
CA GLY A 102 -4.71 12.79 -18.52
C GLY A 102 -4.21 11.37 -18.20
N LEU A 103 -4.21 10.48 -19.19
CA LEU A 103 -3.66 9.10 -19.08
C LEU A 103 -2.23 9.06 -18.49
N SER A 104 -1.47 10.13 -18.65
CA SER A 104 -0.11 10.28 -18.11
C SER A 104 -0.06 10.21 -16.57
N THR A 105 -1.08 10.69 -15.85
CA THR A 105 -1.09 10.66 -14.37
C THR A 105 -1.72 9.38 -13.81
N SER A 106 -2.56 8.67 -14.57
CA SER A 106 -3.24 7.45 -14.12
C SER A 106 -2.37 6.20 -14.23
N ILE A 107 -1.39 6.16 -15.15
CA ILE A 107 -0.47 5.02 -15.29
C ILE A 107 0.45 4.88 -14.06
N PRO A 108 1.18 5.91 -13.60
CA PRO A 108 2.04 5.80 -12.42
C PRO A 108 1.25 5.39 -11.16
N VAL A 109 0.06 5.94 -10.98
CA VAL A 109 -0.82 5.60 -9.84
C VAL A 109 -1.24 4.14 -9.91
N SER A 110 -1.61 3.64 -11.09
CA SER A 110 -1.98 2.24 -11.28
C SER A 110 -0.82 1.29 -10.98
N ILE A 111 0.41 1.65 -11.40
CA ILE A 111 1.63 0.87 -11.12
C ILE A 111 1.91 0.82 -9.62
N ILE A 112 1.88 1.97 -8.94
CA ILE A 112 2.17 2.05 -7.50
C ILE A 112 1.14 1.24 -6.72
N LEU A 113 -0.14 1.37 -7.05
CA LEU A 113 -1.23 0.65 -6.39
C LEU A 113 -1.16 -0.87 -6.64
N SER A 114 -0.94 -1.32 -7.88
CA SER A 114 -0.84 -2.75 -8.17
C SER A 114 0.42 -3.38 -7.56
N LEU A 115 1.54 -2.66 -7.50
CA LEU A 115 2.73 -3.09 -6.75
C LEU A 115 2.42 -3.19 -5.25
N GLY A 116 1.79 -2.16 -4.69
CA GLY A 116 1.37 -2.15 -3.29
C GLY A 116 0.52 -3.36 -2.96
N ILE A 117 -0.54 -3.62 -3.73
CA ILE A 117 -1.47 -4.74 -3.51
C ILE A 117 -0.76 -6.10 -3.65
N SER A 118 0.07 -6.27 -4.68
CA SER A 118 0.74 -7.56 -4.95
C SER A 118 1.87 -7.90 -3.96
N LEU A 119 2.39 -6.90 -3.24
CA LEU A 119 3.44 -7.05 -2.23
C LEU A 119 2.93 -6.87 -0.78
N PHE A 120 1.70 -6.42 -0.59
CA PHE A 120 1.15 -6.14 0.74
C PHE A 120 1.05 -7.40 1.60
N ASP A 121 0.57 -8.49 1.03
CA ASP A 121 0.47 -9.81 1.69
C ASP A 121 1.84 -10.28 2.20
N LEU A 122 2.91 -10.00 1.46
CA LEU A 122 4.28 -10.38 1.81
C LEU A 122 4.77 -9.69 3.09
N SER A 123 4.28 -8.47 3.35
CA SER A 123 4.64 -7.74 4.57
C SER A 123 4.13 -8.46 5.84
N PHE A 124 3.05 -9.24 5.73
CA PHE A 124 2.48 -10.02 6.84
C PHE A 124 2.92 -11.49 6.85
N ILE A 125 3.37 -12.03 5.72
CA ILE A 125 3.92 -13.38 5.66
C ILE A 125 5.18 -13.46 6.53
N THR A 126 5.16 -14.39 7.48
CA THR A 126 6.24 -14.62 8.46
C THR A 126 7.08 -15.85 8.13
N LYS A 127 6.57 -16.74 7.26
CA LYS A 127 7.28 -17.92 6.78
C LYS A 127 7.46 -17.79 5.27
N ILE A 128 8.66 -17.41 4.85
CA ILE A 128 9.07 -17.63 3.47
C ILE A 128 9.29 -19.14 3.39
N LYS A 129 8.52 -19.84 2.55
CA LYS A 129 8.89 -21.19 2.14
C LYS A 129 10.13 -21.01 1.26
N GLU A 130 11.30 -21.13 1.86
CA GLU A 130 12.44 -21.68 1.13
C GLU A 130 11.98 -23.09 0.77
N ASP A 131 11.79 -23.35 -0.53
CA ASP A 131 11.53 -24.71 -0.98
C ASP A 131 12.71 -25.55 -0.54
N ASP A 132 12.41 -26.68 0.09
CA ASP A 132 13.38 -27.67 0.50
C ASP A 132 14.29 -27.96 -0.68
N LYS A 133 15.54 -27.50 -0.58
CA LYS A 133 16.63 -27.98 -1.42
C LYS A 133 16.99 -29.38 -0.94
N ASP A 134 16.09 -30.34 -1.09
CA ASP A 134 16.36 -31.77 -0.92
C ASP A 134 15.20 -32.52 -1.59
N GLU A 135 15.29 -32.68 -2.91
CA GLU A 135 14.95 -33.91 -3.65
C GLU A 135 15.42 -33.81 -5.12
#